data_AF-A0A6N7FT85-F1
#
_entry.id   AF-A0A6N7FT85-F1
#
_cell.length_a   1.000
_cell.length_b   1.000
_cell.length_c   1.000
_cell.angle_alpha   90.00
_cell.angle_beta   90.00
_cell.angle_gamma   90.00
#
_symmetry.space_group_name_H-M   'P 1'
#
loop_
_entity.id
_entity.type
_entity.pdbx_description
1 polymer ?
#
loop_
_entity_poly.entity_id
_entity_poly.type
_entity_poly.pdbx_seq_one_letter_code
_entity_poly.pdbx_strand_id
1 'polypeptide(L)'
;MKIFNNIKSVRTKIVVLALAVAAISAVIGGIGMTRLDRVSGTAQDLYDKSFSPYQSLSEANSHLATGYIYLQTMMMAPTPEARAEAQAMLDSEWQAADQAFDA
;
A
#
# COMPACT_ATOMS: atom_id res chain seq x y z
N MET A 1 -20.51 -45.38 -4.07
CA MET A 1 -19.31 -46.07 -4.62
C MET A 1 -19.70 -47.09 -5.72
N LYS A 2 -20.49 -46.70 -6.74
CA LYS A 2 -20.97 -47.62 -7.80
C LYS A 2 -20.49 -47.29 -9.22
N ILE A 3 -19.76 -46.19 -9.41
CA ILE A 3 -19.36 -45.71 -10.74
C ILE A 3 -18.09 -46.46 -11.26
N PHE A 4 -17.29 -47.04 -10.37
CA PHE A 4 -16.01 -47.69 -10.72
C PHE A 4 -16.12 -49.17 -11.14
N ASN A 5 -17.29 -49.79 -11.00
CA ASN A 5 -17.44 -51.24 -11.25
C ASN A 5 -17.71 -51.60 -12.72
N ASN A 6 -17.99 -50.63 -13.60
CA ASN A 6 -18.36 -50.89 -14.99
C ASN A 6 -17.25 -50.59 -16.02
N ILE A 7 -16.03 -50.27 -15.56
CA ILE A 7 -14.90 -49.90 -16.41
C ILE A 7 -13.94 -51.09 -16.51
N LYS A 8 -13.92 -51.75 -17.68
CA LYS A 8 -13.16 -53.00 -17.92
C LYS A 8 -11.63 -52.84 -17.93
N SER A 9 -11.09 -51.64 -18.10
CA SER A 9 -9.65 -51.40 -18.26
C SER A 9 -9.04 -50.64 -17.08
N VAL A 10 -7.94 -51.18 -16.54
CA VAL A 10 -7.12 -50.55 -15.47
C VAL A 10 -6.65 -49.15 -15.88
N ARG A 11 -6.31 -48.94 -17.16
CA ARG A 11 -5.92 -47.62 -17.69
C ARG A 11 -7.02 -46.58 -17.52
N THR A 12 -8.26 -46.93 -17.81
CA THR A 12 -9.38 -45.98 -17.70
C THR A 12 -9.66 -45.61 -16.24
N LYS A 13 -9.48 -46.55 -15.29
CA LYS A 13 -9.58 -46.24 -13.86
C LYS A 13 -8.50 -45.27 -13.39
N ILE A 14 -7.25 -45.44 -13.85
CA ILE A 14 -6.15 -44.52 -13.55
C ILE A 14 -6.42 -43.13 -14.12
N VAL A 15 -6.89 -43.05 -15.37
CA VAL A 15 -7.22 -41.76 -16.02
C VAL A 15 -8.37 -41.05 -15.30
N VAL A 16 -9.43 -41.76 -14.92
CA VAL A 16 -10.55 -41.18 -14.15
C VAL A 16 -10.09 -40.68 -12.78
N LEU A 17 -9.20 -41.41 -12.11
CA LEU A 17 -8.67 -41.00 -10.82
C LEU A 17 -7.79 -39.75 -10.95
N ALA A 18 -6.92 -39.69 -11.97
CA ALA A 18 -6.10 -38.53 -12.27
C ALA A 18 -6.95 -37.30 -12.60
N LEU A 19 -8.02 -37.46 -13.39
CA LEU A 19 -8.99 -36.40 -13.68
C LEU A 19 -9.72 -35.92 -12.43
N ALA A 20 -10.10 -36.83 -11.53
CA ALA A 20 -10.74 -36.47 -10.28
C ALA A 20 -9.82 -35.65 -9.37
N VAL A 21 -8.54 -36.05 -9.26
CA VAL A 21 -7.53 -35.29 -8.50
C VAL A 21 -7.32 -33.91 -9.14
N ALA A 22 -7.14 -33.83 -10.45
CA ALA A 22 -6.97 -32.57 -11.16
C ALA A 22 -8.17 -31.62 -10.96
N ALA A 23 -9.39 -32.14 -11.01
CA ALA A 23 -10.60 -31.35 -10.77
C ALA A 23 -10.65 -30.81 -9.33
N ILE A 24 -10.32 -31.63 -8.33
CA ILE A 24 -10.27 -31.20 -6.92
C ILE A 24 -9.19 -30.13 -6.73
N SER A 25 -8.00 -30.32 -7.29
CA SER A 25 -6.91 -29.35 -7.23
C SER A 25 -7.29 -28.02 -7.89
N ALA A 26 -8.00 -28.04 -9.02
CA ALA A 26 -8.47 -26.83 -9.69
C ALA A 26 -9.49 -26.06 -8.85
N VAL A 27 -10.42 -26.75 -8.18
CA VAL A 27 -11.39 -26.10 -7.27
C VAL A 27 -10.68 -25.47 -6.07
N ILE A 28 -9.76 -26.18 -5.44
CA ILE A 28 -8.99 -25.65 -4.29
C ILE A 28 -8.14 -24.45 -4.73
N GLY A 29 -7.45 -24.56 -5.87
CA GLY A 29 -6.66 -23.47 -6.45
C GLY A 29 -7.50 -22.24 -6.77
N GLY A 30 -8.67 -22.42 -7.38
CA GLY A 30 -9.60 -21.33 -7.69
C GLY A 30 -10.14 -20.62 -6.45
N ILE A 31 -10.51 -21.37 -5.41
CA ILE A 31 -10.94 -20.81 -4.11
C ILE A 31 -9.77 -20.08 -3.42
N GLY A 32 -8.55 -20.61 -3.52
CA GLY A 32 -7.35 -19.98 -2.99
C GLY A 32 -7.06 -18.63 -3.64
N MET A 33 -7.12 -18.57 -4.98
CA MET A 33 -6.92 -17.32 -5.74
C MET A 33 -7.99 -16.27 -5.40
N THR A 34 -9.27 -16.64 -5.35
CA THR A 34 -10.33 -15.68 -4.98
C THR A 34 -10.21 -15.16 -3.54
N ARG A 35 -9.66 -15.96 -2.62
CA ARG A 35 -9.37 -15.49 -1.26
C ARG A 35 -8.17 -14.55 -1.23
N LEU A 36 -7.12 -14.85 -1.99
CA LEU A 36 -5.94 -13.98 -2.10
C LEU A 36 -6.29 -12.62 -2.70
N ASP A 37 -7.14 -12.56 -3.73
CA ASP A 37 -7.60 -11.29 -4.32
C ASP A 37 -8.38 -10.44 -3.30
N ARG A 38 -9.20 -11.07 -2.45
CA ARG A 38 -9.92 -10.36 -1.38
C ARG A 38 -8.98 -9.86 -0.29
N VAL A 39 -7.97 -10.65 0.08
CA VAL A 39 -6.97 -10.24 1.06
C VAL A 39 -6.10 -9.11 0.51
N SER A 40 -5.70 -9.15 -0.76
CA SER A 40 -4.90 -8.07 -1.36
C SER A 40 -5.70 -6.76 -1.42
N GLY A 41 -6.97 -6.82 -1.84
CA GLY A 41 -7.84 -5.64 -1.83
C GLY A 41 -8.08 -5.06 -0.43
N THR A 42 -8.21 -5.92 0.58
CA THR A 42 -8.39 -5.48 1.98
C THR A 42 -7.10 -4.88 2.54
N ALA A 43 -5.94 -5.44 2.21
CA ALA A 43 -4.63 -4.93 2.61
C ALA A 43 -4.34 -3.56 1.96
N GLN A 44 -4.71 -3.39 0.70
CA GLN A 44 -4.55 -2.12 -0.01
C GLN A 44 -5.49 -1.05 0.57
N ASP A 45 -6.76 -1.38 0.84
CA ASP A 45 -7.70 -0.46 1.48
C ASP A 45 -7.27 -0.08 2.91
N LEU A 46 -6.65 -1.01 3.66
CA LEU A 46 -6.04 -0.73 4.97
C LEU A 46 -4.81 0.19 4.86
N TYR A 47 -3.96 -0.04 3.86
CA TYR A 47 -2.78 0.80 3.59
C TYR A 47 -3.20 2.21 3.19
N ASP A 48 -4.16 2.35 2.29
CA ASP A 48 -4.67 3.64 1.83
C ASP A 48 -5.41 4.39 2.94
N LYS A 49 -6.20 3.70 3.77
CA LYS A 49 -6.91 4.35 4.89
C LYS A 49 -6.04 4.70 6.08
N SER A 50 -5.02 3.90 6.35
CA SER A 50 -4.23 4.03 7.58
C SER A 50 -2.87 4.64 7.28
N PHE A 51 -2.12 4.09 6.34
CA PHE A 51 -0.70 4.40 6.18
C PHE A 51 -0.44 5.64 5.32
N SER A 52 -1.18 5.81 4.22
CA SER A 52 -1.04 6.99 3.36
C SER A 52 -1.29 8.31 4.12
N PRO A 53 -2.37 8.45 4.92
CA PRO A 53 -2.58 9.66 5.71
C PRO A 53 -1.49 9.90 6.76
N TYR A 54 -0.95 8.85 7.40
CA TYR A 54 0.16 9.02 8.35
C TYR A 54 1.45 9.46 7.66
N GLN A 55 1.69 9.01 6.44
CA GLN A 55 2.86 9.40 5.67
C GLN A 55 2.77 10.87 5.24
N SER A 56 1.62 11.29 4.68
CA SER A 56 1.33 12.69 4.37
C SER A 56 1.44 13.60 5.61
N LEU A 57 0.86 13.19 6.75
CA LEU A 57 0.98 13.90 8.03
C LEU A 57 2.42 13.98 8.55
N SER A 58 3.21 12.90 8.42
CA SER A 58 4.61 12.89 8.84
C SER A 58 5.46 13.82 7.99
N GLU A 59 5.22 13.87 6.69
CA GLU A 59 5.90 14.75 5.74
C GLU A 59 5.53 16.21 6.01
N ALA A 60 4.24 16.53 6.13
CA ALA A 60 3.78 17.86 6.51
C ALA A 60 4.36 18.33 7.85
N ASN A 61 4.41 17.45 8.86
CA ASN A 61 5.00 17.78 10.15
C ASN A 61 6.52 18.03 10.06
N SER A 62 7.23 17.33 9.18
CA SER A 62 8.65 17.59 8.93
C SER A 62 8.87 18.99 8.33
N HIS A 63 8.06 19.38 7.36
CA HIS A 63 8.11 20.72 6.76
C HIS A 63 7.78 21.81 7.80
N LEU A 64 6.76 21.60 8.63
CA LEU A 64 6.43 22.55 9.71
C LEU A 64 7.55 22.69 10.74
N ALA A 65 8.21 21.60 11.12
CA ALA A 65 9.34 21.63 12.05
C ALA A 65 10.52 22.43 11.46
N THR A 66 10.85 22.20 10.19
CA THR A 66 11.89 22.94 9.47
C THR A 66 11.52 24.42 9.31
N GLY A 67 10.26 24.71 8.97
CA GLY A 67 9.73 26.07 8.93
C GLY A 67 9.89 26.78 10.27
N TYR A 68 9.65 26.11 11.39
CA TYR A 68 9.87 26.70 12.72
C TYR A 68 11.33 27.09 12.98
N ILE A 69 12.28 26.32 12.45
CA ILE A 69 13.71 26.66 12.50
C ILE A 69 13.96 27.93 11.69
N TYR A 70 13.46 28.02 10.46
CA TYR A 70 13.64 29.23 9.63
C TYR A 70 12.98 30.46 10.22
N LEU A 71 11.83 30.31 10.89
CA LEU A 71 11.22 31.40 11.66
C LEU A 71 12.16 31.90 12.77
N GLN A 72 12.80 31.00 13.52
CA GLN A 72 13.81 31.38 14.51
C GLN A 72 15.03 32.04 13.87
N THR A 73 15.52 31.50 12.76
CA THR A 73 16.62 32.11 11.98
C THR A 73 16.26 33.51 11.52
N MET A 74 15.03 33.74 11.06
CA MET A 74 14.53 35.06 10.64
C MET A 74 14.49 36.06 11.79
N MET A 75 14.10 35.62 12.99
CA MET A 75 14.09 36.45 14.21
C MET A 75 15.50 36.80 14.68
N MET A 76 16.46 35.88 14.51
CA MET A 76 17.86 36.05 14.92
C MET A 76 18.77 36.65 13.83
N ALA A 77 18.23 36.88 12.64
CA ALA A 77 19.00 37.31 11.48
C ALA A 77 19.69 38.67 11.73
N PRO A 78 21.01 38.77 11.48
CA PRO A 78 21.79 39.98 11.78
C PRO A 78 21.60 41.09 10.74
N THR A 79 21.16 40.77 9.52
CA THR A 79 20.96 41.73 8.43
C THR A 79 19.57 41.59 7.79
N PRO A 80 19.07 42.66 7.14
CA PRO A 80 17.84 42.59 6.37
C PRO A 80 17.88 41.56 5.24
N GLU A 81 19.03 41.36 4.56
CA GLU A 81 19.13 40.32 3.53
C GLU A 81 19.00 38.91 4.12
N ALA A 82 19.69 38.63 5.24
CA ALA A 82 19.59 37.33 5.90
C ALA A 82 18.17 37.05 6.43
N ARG A 83 17.45 38.11 6.82
CA ARG A 83 16.03 38.01 7.20
C ARG A 83 15.16 37.67 5.99
N ALA A 84 15.37 38.33 4.85
CA ALA A 84 14.62 38.07 3.62
C ALA A 84 14.87 36.65 3.08
N GLU A 85 16.11 36.16 3.16
CA GLU A 85 16.45 34.79 2.79
C GLU A 85 15.76 33.76 3.70
N ALA A 86 15.83 33.96 5.02
CA ALA A 86 15.12 33.10 5.98
C ALA A 86 13.60 33.14 5.79
N GLN A 87 13.03 34.28 5.42
CA GLN A 87 11.62 34.41 5.09
C GLN A 87 11.24 33.64 3.82
N ALA A 88 12.06 33.70 2.76
CA ALA A 88 11.83 32.91 1.56
C ALA A 88 11.90 31.40 1.82
N MET A 89 12.85 30.95 2.66
CA MET A 89 12.93 29.56 3.10
C MET A 89 11.71 29.15 3.93
N LEU A 90 11.27 30.02 4.84
CA LEU A 90 10.04 29.81 5.60
C LEU A 90 8.84 29.65 4.66
N ASP A 91 8.59 30.61 3.77
CA ASP A 91 7.46 30.57 2.84
C ASP A 91 7.46 29.29 1.96
N SER A 92 8.66 28.83 1.56
CA SER A 92 8.82 27.57 0.82
C SER A 92 8.40 26.35 1.65
N GLU A 93 8.83 26.25 2.91
CA GLU A 93 8.44 25.13 3.78
C GLU A 93 6.96 25.13 4.12
N TRP A 94 6.34 26.31 4.28
CA TRP A 94 4.89 26.41 4.48
C TRP A 94 4.11 25.94 3.25
N GLN A 95 4.54 26.30 2.04
CA GLN A 95 3.92 25.79 0.81
C GLN A 95 4.10 24.27 0.65
N ALA A 96 5.26 23.73 1.01
CA ALA A 96 5.51 22.29 0.97
C ALA A 96 4.64 21.53 2.00
N ALA A 97 4.45 22.08 3.20
CA ALA A 97 3.55 21.51 4.20
C ALA A 97 2.09 21.49 3.72
N ASP A 98 1.62 22.57 3.08
CA ASP A 98 0.25 22.66 2.56
C ASP A 98 0.01 21.64 1.44
N GLN A 99 0.97 21.49 0.51
CA GLN A 99 0.92 20.46 -0.53
C GLN A 99 0.93 19.04 0.03
N ALA A 100 1.66 18.79 1.12
CA ALA A 100 1.68 17.50 1.79
C ALA A 100 0.38 17.20 2.55
N PHE A 101 -0.39 18.22 2.97
CA PHE A 101 -1.73 18.04 3.54
C PHE A 101 -2.80 17.73 2.50
N ASP A 102 -2.65 18.28 1.29
CA ASP A 102 -3.60 18.12 0.18
C ASP A 102 -3.36 16.86 -0.69
N ALA A 103 -2.30 16.09 -0.40
CA ALA A 103 -1.89 14.88 -1.12
C ALA A 103 -2.40 13.57 -0.47
#